data_AF-A0A286AEE9-F1
#
_entry.id   AF-A0A286AEE9-F1
#
_cell.length_a   1.000
_cell.length_b   1.000
_cell.length_c   1.000
_cell.angle_alpha   90.00
_cell.angle_beta   90.00
_cell.angle_gamma   90.00
#
_symmetry.space_group_name_H-M   'P 1'
#
loop_
_entity.id
_entity.type
_entity.pdbx_description
1 polymer ?
#
loop_
_entity_poly.entity_id
_entity_poly.type
_entity_poly.pdbx_seq_one_letter_code
_entity_poly.pdbx_strand_id
1 'polypeptide(L)'
;MALKSGKDEIEYLLSQVFKKYETETGSKLNLNTNRRNYEDIARMLSNISNQLPFTAEELGHGYYPEDRSSSKTEYPYQKYDVTGGQIKDAYNGLVAKPRSFLVDACYIYLYAMGRNRFEENIADTNLLETEEGAQPQIVNRTKGANVKMLAIVMVLIMVLAIAVFQWMASKSELATLKKDLVITPYQPTQKEIAKLEGVWMVYIGSPQARKSDSNRFHKFVRNIVNVKYKDGYFLFNRYGAGFDHYGYMQYESPDVISIRSYVKGSENKIEAPRLSLMRLSGNKDKIMVISASWNFDAGANNDIIGIREVYIKQGNDGEIKEVINTMENHACNCKIVQWKTDKGEKAFYLRNEFLDTIKDEALKKLIDENSILLRYPDSVTVLKR
;
A
#
# COMPACT_ATOMS: atom_id res chain seq x y z
N MET A 1 -25.57 36.34 10.10
CA MET A 1 -25.78 35.02 9.48
C MET A 1 -24.94 34.05 10.27
N ALA A 2 -25.47 32.92 10.72
CA ALA A 2 -24.70 31.97 11.52
C ALA A 2 -23.92 31.03 10.60
N LEU A 3 -22.64 30.80 10.91
CA LEU A 3 -21.86 29.73 10.30
C LEU A 3 -22.42 28.39 10.78
N LYS A 4 -22.38 27.37 9.91
CA LYS A 4 -22.57 25.98 10.30
C LYS A 4 -21.65 25.69 11.48
N SER A 5 -22.13 24.89 12.43
CA SER A 5 -21.38 24.54 13.62
C SER A 5 -21.40 23.04 13.88
N GLY A 6 -20.35 22.53 14.51
CA GLY A 6 -20.28 21.13 14.90
C GLY A 6 -20.03 20.19 13.71
N LYS A 7 -20.93 19.24 13.48
CA LYS A 7 -20.74 18.14 12.52
C LYS A 7 -20.71 18.62 11.07
N ASP A 8 -21.68 19.42 10.66
CA ASP A 8 -21.84 19.83 9.26
C ASP A 8 -20.72 20.79 8.81
N GLU A 9 -20.18 21.56 9.76
CA GLU A 9 -19.03 22.44 9.53
C GLU A 9 -17.76 21.62 9.23
N ILE A 10 -17.43 20.65 10.08
CA ILE A 10 -16.17 19.92 9.92
C ILE A 10 -16.20 18.96 8.73
N GLU A 11 -17.35 18.34 8.43
CA GLU A 11 -17.49 17.48 7.24
C GLU A 11 -17.26 18.27 5.95
N TYR A 12 -17.83 19.48 5.87
CA TYR A 12 -17.63 20.36 4.72
C TYR A 12 -16.17 20.80 4.61
N LEU A 13 -15.59 21.29 5.71
CA LEU A 13 -14.20 21.75 5.73
C LEU A 13 -13.24 20.64 5.32
N LEU A 14 -13.37 19.44 5.89
CA LEU A 14 -12.52 18.29 5.53
C LEU A 14 -12.69 17.90 4.06
N SER A 15 -13.91 17.95 3.52
CA SER A 15 -14.15 17.69 2.09
C SER A 15 -13.39 18.67 1.18
N GLN A 16 -13.30 19.94 1.57
CA GLN A 16 -12.52 20.94 0.83
C GLN A 16 -11.01 20.79 1.06
N VAL A 17 -10.58 20.47 2.27
CA VAL A 17 -9.17 20.18 2.61
C VAL A 17 -8.66 19.05 1.72
N PHE A 18 -9.44 17.98 1.55
CA PHE A 18 -9.06 16.84 0.71
C PHE A 18 -8.91 17.26 -0.75
N LYS A 19 -9.86 18.01 -1.30
CA LYS A 19 -9.77 18.51 -2.69
C LYS A 19 -8.56 19.40 -2.92
N LYS A 20 -8.30 20.33 -1.99
CA LYS A 20 -7.13 21.23 -2.07
C LYS A 20 -5.83 20.43 -1.99
N TYR A 21 -5.75 19.47 -1.07
CA TYR A 21 -4.58 18.59 -0.91
C TYR A 21 -4.31 17.73 -2.14
N GLU A 22 -5.33 17.11 -2.73
CA GLU A 22 -5.20 16.32 -3.96
C GLU A 22 -4.72 17.18 -5.14
N THR A 23 -5.19 18.43 -5.21
CA THR A 23 -4.80 19.39 -6.25
C THR A 23 -3.35 19.84 -6.10
N GLU A 24 -2.89 20.11 -4.87
CA GLU A 24 -1.54 20.59 -4.58
C GLU A 24 -0.48 19.48 -4.68
N THR A 25 -0.82 18.26 -4.26
CA THR A 25 0.14 17.14 -4.19
C THR A 25 0.08 16.18 -5.37
N GLY A 26 -1.00 16.24 -6.17
CA GLY A 26 -1.26 15.28 -7.25
C GLY A 26 -1.57 13.85 -6.78
N SER A 27 -1.64 13.62 -5.46
CA SER A 27 -1.88 12.30 -4.86
C SER A 27 -3.36 12.11 -4.56
N LYS A 28 -3.99 11.11 -5.16
CA LYS A 28 -5.40 10.77 -4.86
C LYS A 28 -5.51 10.14 -3.48
N LEU A 29 -6.43 10.66 -2.66
CA LEU A 29 -6.71 10.18 -1.32
C LEU A 29 -7.68 8.99 -1.37
N ASN A 30 -7.40 7.96 -0.58
CA ASN A 30 -8.31 6.82 -0.41
C ASN A 30 -9.17 7.02 0.84
N LEU A 31 -10.26 7.77 0.69
CA LEU A 31 -11.18 8.17 1.78
C LEU A 31 -12.08 7.01 2.24
N ASN A 32 -11.49 5.98 2.84
CA ASN A 32 -12.21 4.84 3.41
C ASN A 32 -12.08 4.80 4.95
N THR A 33 -12.49 3.70 5.60
CA THR A 33 -12.48 3.60 7.07
C THR A 33 -11.09 3.29 7.68
N ASN A 34 -10.03 3.22 6.88
CA ASN A 34 -8.67 3.01 7.36
C ASN A 34 -8.02 4.34 7.79
N ARG A 35 -7.74 4.49 9.09
CA ARG A 35 -7.09 5.68 9.67
C ARG A 35 -5.77 6.05 8.99
N ARG A 36 -5.01 5.07 8.47
CA ARG A 36 -3.71 5.31 7.82
C ARG A 36 -3.83 6.16 6.55
N ASN A 37 -4.98 6.13 5.88
CA ASN A 37 -5.19 6.88 4.64
C ASN A 37 -5.34 8.40 4.87
N TYR A 38 -5.46 8.83 6.13
CA TYR A 38 -5.59 10.24 6.51
C TYR A 38 -4.32 10.77 7.19
N GLU A 39 -3.29 9.93 7.41
CA GLU A 39 -2.10 10.29 8.19
C GLU A 39 -1.30 11.45 7.59
N ASP A 40 -1.19 11.54 6.27
CA ASP A 40 -0.43 12.62 5.64
C ASP A 40 -1.13 13.98 5.81
N ILE A 41 -2.46 13.99 5.70
CA ILE A 41 -3.29 15.17 5.97
C ILE A 41 -3.26 15.48 7.47
N ALA A 42 -3.28 14.46 8.31
CA ALA A 42 -3.19 14.59 9.76
C ALA A 42 -1.87 15.25 10.18
N ARG A 43 -0.74 14.86 9.58
CA ARG A 43 0.56 15.52 9.78
C ARG A 43 0.55 16.96 9.30
N MET A 44 -0.01 17.23 8.11
CA MET A 44 -0.09 18.58 7.56
C MET A 44 -0.94 19.50 8.45
N LEU A 45 -2.13 19.06 8.84
CA LEU A 45 -2.99 19.82 9.76
C LEU A 45 -2.37 19.92 11.15
N SER A 46 -1.58 18.93 11.59
CA SER A 46 -0.83 18.99 12.85
C SER A 46 0.26 20.06 12.84
N ASN A 47 0.95 20.24 11.72
CA ASN A 47 1.93 21.31 11.58
C ASN A 47 1.28 22.69 11.74
N ILE A 48 0.03 22.83 11.30
CA ILE A 48 -0.75 24.07 11.47
C ILE A 48 -1.26 24.18 12.92
N SER A 49 -1.88 23.12 13.45
CA SER A 49 -2.53 23.16 14.77
C SER A 49 -1.53 23.35 15.91
N ASN A 50 -0.30 22.85 15.81
CA ASN A 50 0.74 23.08 16.81
C ASN A 50 1.30 24.51 16.80
N GLN A 51 1.02 25.32 15.77
CA GLN A 51 1.37 26.74 15.73
C GLN A 51 0.28 27.65 16.32
N LEU A 52 -0.93 27.12 16.55
CA LEU A 52 -2.06 27.89 17.07
C LEU A 52 -1.78 28.65 18.39
N PRO A 53 -0.93 28.17 19.33
CA PRO A 53 -0.59 28.98 20.50
C PRO A 53 0.06 30.33 20.18
N PHE A 54 0.66 30.47 19.00
CA PHE A 54 1.46 31.64 18.62
C PHE A 54 0.80 32.51 17.54
N THR A 55 -0.28 32.04 16.90
CA THR A 55 -0.86 32.69 15.70
C THR A 55 -2.24 33.32 15.93
N ALA A 56 -2.74 33.36 17.17
CA ALA A 56 -4.12 33.77 17.47
C ALA A 56 -4.46 35.19 17.01
N GLU A 57 -3.60 36.18 17.27
CA GLU A 57 -3.79 37.57 16.82
C GLU A 57 -3.59 37.72 15.31
N GLU A 58 -2.58 37.05 14.76
CA GLU A 58 -2.23 37.14 13.35
C GLU A 58 -3.31 36.56 12.45
N LEU A 59 -3.84 35.37 12.78
CA LEU A 59 -4.75 34.63 11.92
C LEU A 59 -6.23 34.75 12.34
N GLY A 60 -6.51 35.21 13.57
CA GLY A 60 -7.87 35.45 14.05
C GLY A 60 -8.65 34.17 14.36
N HIS A 61 -8.13 33.37 15.29
CA HIS A 61 -8.80 32.20 15.88
C HIS A 61 -8.82 32.29 17.43
N GLY A 62 -9.41 31.31 18.10
CA GLY A 62 -9.42 31.24 19.57
C GLY A 62 -8.02 31.12 20.18
N TYR A 63 -7.86 31.51 21.45
CA TYR A 63 -6.59 31.35 22.17
C TYR A 63 -6.33 29.89 22.55
N TYR A 64 -5.13 29.39 22.25
CA TYR A 64 -4.67 28.05 22.59
C TYR A 64 -3.46 28.15 23.54
N PRO A 65 -3.50 27.56 24.74
CA PRO A 65 -2.38 27.65 25.67
C PRO A 65 -1.17 26.86 25.16
N GLU A 66 0.03 27.40 25.34
CA GLU A 66 1.28 26.70 25.03
C GLU A 66 1.40 25.35 25.76
N ASP A 67 2.17 24.43 25.18
CA ASP A 67 2.52 23.18 25.85
C ASP A 67 3.57 23.45 26.93
N ARG A 68 3.31 22.99 28.16
CA ARG A 68 4.21 23.16 29.30
C ARG A 68 5.29 22.07 29.34
N SER A 69 5.21 21.08 28.46
CA SER A 69 6.20 20.01 28.33
C SER A 69 7.45 20.51 27.60
N SER A 70 8.64 20.35 28.21
CA SER A 70 9.93 20.73 27.63
C SER A 70 10.53 19.67 26.69
N SER A 71 9.88 18.51 26.53
CA SER A 71 10.32 17.49 25.58
C SER A 71 9.91 17.87 24.16
N LYS A 72 10.89 17.97 23.26
CA LYS A 72 10.63 18.00 21.81
C LYS A 72 10.09 16.64 21.39
N THR A 73 8.78 16.46 21.47
CA THR A 73 8.09 15.27 21.00
C THR A 73 7.84 15.38 19.50
N GLU A 74 8.10 14.30 18.76
CA GLU A 74 7.73 14.22 17.35
C GLU A 74 6.24 13.85 17.21
N TYR A 75 5.64 14.14 16.05
CA TYR A 75 4.30 13.66 15.71
C TYR A 75 4.21 12.12 15.90
N PRO A 76 3.14 11.57 16.49
CA PRO A 76 1.88 12.20 16.88
C PRO A 76 1.78 12.50 18.40
N TYR A 77 2.86 12.96 19.04
CA TYR A 77 2.93 13.14 20.50
C TYR A 77 2.96 14.61 20.95
N GLN A 78 2.68 15.57 20.08
CA GLN A 78 2.51 16.98 20.45
C GLN A 78 1.06 17.26 20.89
N LYS A 79 0.89 18.26 21.76
CA LYS A 79 -0.39 18.59 22.39
C LYS A 79 -1.55 18.83 21.41
N TYR A 80 -1.28 19.44 20.26
CA TYR A 80 -2.29 19.78 19.26
C TYR A 80 -2.24 18.90 18.01
N ASP A 81 -1.56 17.75 18.07
CA ASP A 81 -1.54 16.82 16.95
C ASP A 81 -2.95 16.34 16.59
N VAL A 82 -3.26 16.46 15.30
CA VAL A 82 -4.41 15.88 14.64
C VAL A 82 -4.00 14.49 14.17
N THR A 83 -4.73 13.45 14.56
CA THR A 83 -4.47 12.07 14.12
C THR A 83 -5.36 11.67 12.95
N GLY A 84 -4.92 10.72 12.13
CA GLY A 84 -5.71 10.19 11.02
C GLY A 84 -7.05 9.57 11.48
N GLY A 85 -7.11 9.08 12.73
CA GLY A 85 -8.35 8.63 13.37
C GLY A 85 -9.35 9.76 13.55
N GLN A 86 -8.91 10.93 14.06
CA GLN A 86 -9.79 12.09 14.27
C GLN A 86 -10.35 12.63 12.96
N ILE A 87 -9.54 12.69 11.90
CA ILE A 87 -10.00 13.11 10.57
C ILE A 87 -11.02 12.13 10.02
N LYS A 88 -10.71 10.83 10.06
CA LYS A 88 -11.61 9.77 9.60
C LYS A 88 -12.95 9.83 10.34
N ASP A 89 -12.95 9.92 11.66
CA ASP A 89 -14.19 9.89 12.46
C ASP A 89 -15.01 11.18 12.26
N ALA A 90 -14.36 12.34 12.12
CA ALA A 90 -15.04 13.60 11.83
C ALA A 90 -15.65 13.62 10.42
N TYR A 91 -14.90 13.17 9.40
CA TYR A 91 -15.36 13.13 8.01
C TYR A 91 -16.49 12.13 7.78
N ASN A 92 -16.46 10.97 8.47
CA ASN A 92 -17.54 9.98 8.38
C ASN A 92 -18.73 10.31 9.32
N GLY A 93 -18.76 11.52 9.91
CA GLY A 93 -19.87 12.00 10.69
C GLY A 93 -20.10 11.30 12.03
N LEU A 94 -19.06 10.68 12.58
CA LEU A 94 -19.07 9.97 13.87
C LEU A 94 -18.78 10.90 15.05
N VAL A 95 -18.43 12.17 14.80
CA VAL A 95 -18.08 13.16 15.83
C VAL A 95 -19.08 14.32 15.82
N ALA A 96 -19.91 14.40 16.86
CA ALA A 96 -20.90 15.47 17.01
C ALA A 96 -20.28 16.83 17.37
N LYS A 97 -19.14 16.83 18.09
CA LYS A 97 -18.40 18.03 18.51
C LYS A 97 -16.91 17.87 18.16
N PRO A 98 -16.47 18.32 16.98
CA PRO A 98 -15.06 18.24 16.59
C PRO A 98 -14.20 19.10 17.52
N ARG A 99 -12.92 18.74 17.66
CA ARG A 99 -11.98 19.53 18.46
C ARG A 99 -11.75 20.87 17.79
N SER A 100 -11.76 21.96 18.54
CA SER A 100 -11.66 23.32 18.00
C SER A 100 -10.38 23.54 17.19
N PHE A 101 -9.24 22.99 17.63
CA PHE A 101 -7.97 23.13 16.91
C PHE A 101 -7.96 22.44 15.54
N LEU A 102 -8.79 21.41 15.34
CA LEU A 102 -8.95 20.76 14.04
C LEU A 102 -9.75 21.66 13.09
N VAL A 103 -10.80 22.31 13.60
CA VAL A 103 -11.61 23.26 12.84
C VAL A 103 -10.76 24.44 12.40
N ASP A 104 -10.03 25.07 13.33
CA ASP A 104 -9.14 26.20 13.03
C ASP A 104 -8.02 25.82 12.06
N ALA A 105 -7.41 24.63 12.19
CA ALA A 105 -6.41 24.15 11.24
C ALA A 105 -6.98 24.00 9.82
N CYS A 106 -8.25 23.57 9.68
CA CYS A 106 -8.90 23.48 8.37
C CYS A 106 -9.16 24.87 7.77
N TYR A 107 -9.65 25.83 8.56
CA TYR A 107 -9.85 27.21 8.09
C TYR A 107 -8.53 27.86 7.64
N ILE A 108 -7.46 27.69 8.43
CA ILE A 108 -6.14 28.24 8.10
C ILE A 108 -5.59 27.59 6.83
N TYR A 109 -5.69 26.26 6.70
CA TYR A 109 -5.22 25.59 5.49
C TYR A 109 -5.99 26.05 4.24
N LEU A 110 -7.31 26.19 4.32
CA LEU A 110 -8.14 26.55 3.16
C LEU A 110 -8.03 28.02 2.79
N TYR A 111 -8.12 28.92 3.78
CA TYR A 111 -8.38 30.35 3.59
C TYR A 111 -7.28 31.26 4.16
N ALA A 112 -6.22 30.69 4.73
CA ALA A 112 -5.13 31.43 5.39
C ALA A 112 -5.60 32.34 6.55
N MET A 113 -6.71 32.00 7.20
CA MET A 113 -7.25 32.69 8.36
C MET A 113 -8.00 31.74 9.29
N GLY A 114 -8.13 32.10 10.56
CA GLY A 114 -8.87 31.36 11.58
C GLY A 114 -10.39 31.53 11.47
N ARG A 115 -11.13 30.67 12.19
CA ARG A 115 -12.61 30.64 12.14
C ARG A 115 -13.25 31.98 12.51
N ASN A 116 -12.73 32.67 13.53
CA ASN A 116 -13.34 33.92 14.02
C ASN A 116 -13.20 35.04 12.99
N ARG A 117 -12.03 35.17 12.35
CA ARG A 117 -11.83 36.15 11.28
C ARG A 117 -12.61 35.80 10.01
N PHE A 118 -12.77 34.50 9.72
CA PHE A 118 -13.61 34.06 8.61
C PHE A 118 -15.09 34.45 8.80
N GLU A 119 -15.58 34.44 10.05
CA GLU A 119 -16.95 34.88 10.38
C GLU A 119 -17.18 36.38 10.11
N GLU A 120 -16.14 37.20 10.22
CA GLU A 120 -16.18 38.64 9.91
C GLU A 120 -16.19 38.93 8.40
N ASN A 121 -15.66 38.03 7.57
CA ASN A 121 -15.58 38.18 6.12
C ASN A 121 -15.78 36.84 5.39
N ILE A 122 -17.05 36.49 5.17
CA ILE A 122 -17.47 35.18 4.66
C ILE A 122 -17.10 35.04 3.17
N ALA A 123 -16.02 34.31 2.90
CA ALA A 123 -15.57 34.02 1.54
C ALA A 123 -16.31 32.84 0.88
N ASP A 124 -16.98 31.97 1.66
CA ASP A 124 -17.71 30.80 1.18
C ASP A 124 -19.14 30.73 1.75
N THR A 125 -20.13 30.93 0.88
CA THR A 125 -21.56 30.94 1.25
C THR A 125 -22.10 29.57 1.62
N ASN A 126 -21.41 28.47 1.30
CA ASN A 126 -21.86 27.10 1.63
C ASN A 126 -21.64 26.73 3.11
N LEU A 127 -20.90 27.57 3.85
CA LEU A 127 -20.68 27.48 5.29
C LEU A 127 -21.77 28.18 6.11
N LEU A 128 -22.80 28.75 5.49
CA LEU A 128 -23.94 29.36 6.17
C LEU A 128 -25.01 28.32 6.53
N GLU A 129 -25.65 28.46 7.70
CA GLU A 129 -26.85 27.69 8.05
C GLU A 129 -28.02 28.11 7.13
N THR A 130 -28.64 27.14 6.46
CA THR A 130 -29.91 27.32 5.74
C THR A 130 -31.00 26.52 6.44
N GLU A 131 -32.08 27.19 6.83
CA GLU A 131 -33.32 26.53 7.24
C GLU A 131 -33.92 25.76 6.05
N GLU A 132 -34.26 24.49 6.27
CA GLU A 132 -34.73 23.59 5.21
C GLU A 132 -36.13 23.94 4.69
N GLY A 133 -36.25 23.97 3.36
CA GLY A 133 -37.30 23.22 2.65
C GLY A 133 -38.47 24.02 2.07
N ALA A 134 -38.48 24.20 0.74
CA ALA A 134 -39.66 23.94 -0.11
C ALA A 134 -39.34 23.94 -1.62
N GLN A 135 -40.00 23.01 -2.29
CA GLN A 135 -40.09 22.59 -3.69
C GLN A 135 -39.95 23.63 -4.85
N PRO A 136 -39.64 23.17 -6.08
CA PRO A 136 -39.35 24.02 -7.21
C PRO A 136 -40.62 24.64 -7.82
N GLN A 137 -40.60 25.94 -8.09
CA GLN A 137 -41.59 26.58 -8.95
C GLN A 137 -41.07 26.61 -10.39
N ILE A 138 -41.76 25.88 -11.26
CA ILE A 138 -41.65 25.97 -12.71
C ILE A 138 -42.27 27.31 -13.13
N VAL A 139 -41.44 28.25 -13.59
CA VAL A 139 -41.90 29.41 -14.36
C VAL A 139 -41.60 29.13 -15.83
N ASN A 140 -42.65 28.83 -16.58
CA ASN A 140 -42.60 28.88 -18.04
C ASN A 140 -42.35 30.32 -18.48
N ARG A 141 -41.19 30.56 -19.11
CA ARG A 141 -41.03 31.62 -20.11
C ARG A 141 -40.71 30.98 -21.44
N THR A 142 -41.69 31.03 -22.33
CA THR A 142 -41.52 30.71 -23.74
C THR A 142 -40.76 31.80 -24.47
N LYS A 143 -39.90 31.30 -25.36
CA LYS A 143 -39.41 31.88 -26.61
C LYS A 143 -38.34 32.98 -26.53
N GLY A 144 -37.12 32.50 -26.80
CA GLY A 144 -36.13 33.19 -27.61
C GLY A 144 -35.13 32.15 -28.11
N ALA A 145 -35.43 31.44 -29.20
CA ALA A 145 -34.40 30.69 -29.91
C ALA A 145 -33.41 31.71 -30.49
N ASN A 146 -32.32 31.93 -29.77
CA ASN A 146 -31.23 32.81 -30.15
C ASN A 146 -29.96 31.98 -30.35
N VAL A 147 -29.22 32.32 -31.39
CA VAL A 147 -28.09 31.66 -32.06
C VAL A 147 -26.90 31.21 -31.15
N LYS A 148 -27.00 31.34 -29.82
CA LYS A 148 -25.96 30.96 -28.84
C LYS A 148 -26.00 29.50 -28.38
N MET A 149 -27.09 28.75 -28.60
CA MET A 149 -27.20 27.33 -28.21
C MET A 149 -26.38 26.42 -29.14
N LEU A 150 -26.31 26.74 -30.43
CA LEU A 150 -25.49 26.00 -31.41
C LEU A 150 -24.00 26.11 -31.07
N ALA A 151 -23.53 27.28 -30.63
CA ALA A 151 -22.15 27.51 -30.23
C ALA A 151 -21.77 26.67 -28.99
N ILE A 152 -22.65 26.58 -27.99
CA ILE A 152 -22.42 25.76 -26.79
C ILE A 152 -22.38 24.27 -27.15
N VAL A 153 -23.31 23.80 -27.99
CA VAL A 153 -23.31 22.41 -28.46
C VAL A 153 -22.05 22.09 -29.28
N MET A 154 -21.62 23.01 -30.16
CA MET A 154 -20.36 22.86 -30.92
C MET A 154 -19.13 22.82 -30.02
N VAL A 155 -19.09 23.65 -28.96
CA VAL A 155 -18.01 23.61 -27.96
C VAL A 155 -18.03 22.29 -27.19
N LEU A 156 -19.19 21.79 -26.77
CA LEU A 156 -19.31 20.50 -26.09
C LEU A 156 -18.91 19.33 -26.99
N ILE A 157 -19.28 19.37 -28.27
CA ILE A 157 -18.84 18.38 -29.27
C ILE A 157 -17.33 18.45 -29.45
N MET A 158 -16.75 19.64 -29.50
CA MET A 158 -15.30 19.82 -29.60
C MET A 158 -14.57 19.29 -28.37
N VAL A 159 -15.07 19.58 -27.16
CA VAL A 159 -14.52 19.03 -25.91
C VAL A 159 -14.65 17.51 -25.89
N LEU A 160 -15.78 16.95 -26.32
CA LEU A 160 -15.96 15.50 -26.42
C LEU A 160 -15.01 14.88 -27.44
N ALA A 161 -14.81 15.52 -28.60
CA ALA A 161 -13.87 15.07 -29.61
C ALA A 161 -12.43 15.09 -29.09
N ILE A 162 -12.03 16.13 -28.35
CA ILE A 162 -10.72 16.22 -27.69
C ILE A 162 -10.58 15.11 -26.63
N ALA A 163 -11.59 14.89 -25.80
CA ALA A 163 -11.57 13.83 -24.79
C ALA A 163 -11.45 12.43 -25.41
N VAL A 164 -12.20 12.17 -26.49
CA VAL A 164 -12.14 10.91 -27.24
C VAL A 164 -10.76 10.73 -27.91
N PHE A 165 -10.20 11.80 -28.49
CA PHE A 165 -8.85 11.77 -29.05
C PHE A 165 -7.79 11.47 -27.99
N GLN A 166 -7.83 12.14 -26.83
CA GLN A 166 -6.92 11.89 -25.71
C GLN A 166 -7.06 10.46 -25.16
N TRP A 167 -8.29 9.95 -25.07
CA TRP A 167 -8.56 8.58 -24.65
C TRP A 167 -7.98 7.55 -25.64
N MET A 168 -8.14 7.77 -26.94
CA MET A 168 -7.54 6.91 -27.97
C MET A 168 -6.02 6.96 -27.95
N ALA A 169 -5.42 8.15 -27.78
CA ALA A 169 -3.98 8.31 -27.66
C ALA A 169 -3.44 7.55 -26.43
N SER A 170 -4.06 7.71 -25.26
CA SER A 170 -3.70 6.99 -24.03
C SER A 170 -3.85 5.47 -24.17
N LYS A 171 -4.92 5.01 -24.83
CA LYS A 171 -5.11 3.58 -25.11
C LYS A 171 -4.00 3.02 -26.01
N SER A 172 -3.56 3.78 -27.01
CA SER A 172 -2.45 3.39 -27.89
C SER A 172 -1.12 3.37 -27.16
N GLU A 173 -0.86 4.35 -26.30
CA GLU A 173 0.35 4.39 -25.47
C GLU A 173 0.39 3.18 -24.53
N LEU A 174 -0.72 2.90 -23.84
CA LEU A 174 -0.84 1.73 -22.98
C LEU A 174 -0.67 0.41 -23.76
N ALA A 175 -1.21 0.32 -24.97
CA ALA A 175 -1.02 -0.85 -25.83
C ALA A 175 0.46 -1.03 -26.22
N THR A 176 1.15 0.07 -26.51
CA THR A 176 2.58 0.08 -26.83
C THR A 176 3.39 -0.37 -25.62
N LEU A 177 3.14 0.20 -24.43
CA LEU A 177 3.81 -0.20 -23.19
C LEU A 177 3.58 -1.68 -22.86
N LYS A 178 2.35 -2.19 -23.02
CA LYS A 178 2.06 -3.61 -22.80
C LYS A 178 2.83 -4.51 -23.75
N LYS A 179 2.97 -4.10 -25.01
CA LYS A 179 3.74 -4.82 -26.02
C LYS A 179 5.25 -4.79 -25.71
N ASP A 180 5.80 -3.61 -25.46
CA ASP A 180 7.23 -3.40 -25.28
C ASP A 180 7.75 -4.04 -23.99
N LEU A 181 6.96 -3.97 -22.92
CA LEU A 181 7.29 -4.57 -21.63
C LEU A 181 6.83 -6.03 -21.51
N VAL A 182 6.21 -6.58 -22.57
CA VAL A 182 5.74 -7.97 -22.62
C VAL A 182 4.87 -8.29 -21.38
N ILE A 183 3.87 -7.43 -21.14
CA ILE A 183 2.97 -7.56 -20.00
C ILE A 183 1.90 -8.58 -20.37
N THR A 184 1.87 -9.72 -19.67
CA THR A 184 0.85 -10.78 -19.85
C THR A 184 0.62 -11.23 -21.32
N PRO A 185 1.68 -11.53 -22.10
CA PRO A 185 1.53 -11.90 -23.50
C PRO A 185 0.87 -13.27 -23.69
N TYR A 186 1.02 -14.17 -22.71
CA TYR A 186 0.45 -15.50 -22.70
C TYR A 186 -0.82 -15.53 -21.86
N GLN A 187 -1.88 -16.13 -22.41
CA GLN A 187 -3.16 -16.29 -21.74
C GLN A 187 -3.28 -17.72 -21.22
N PRO A 188 -3.14 -17.95 -19.90
CA PRO A 188 -3.16 -19.28 -19.34
C PRO A 188 -4.55 -19.92 -19.42
N THR A 189 -4.58 -21.22 -19.66
CA THR A 189 -5.79 -22.04 -19.59
C THR A 189 -6.28 -22.17 -18.14
N GLN A 190 -7.54 -22.53 -17.94
CA GLN A 190 -8.08 -22.80 -16.60
C GLN A 190 -7.31 -23.89 -15.84
N LYS A 191 -6.75 -24.87 -16.56
CA LYS A 191 -5.89 -25.92 -15.96
C LYS A 191 -4.58 -25.34 -15.46
N GLU A 192 -3.96 -24.43 -16.21
CA GLU A 192 -2.72 -23.74 -15.80
C GLU A 192 -2.96 -22.78 -14.64
N ILE A 193 -4.11 -22.09 -14.63
CA ILE A 193 -4.54 -21.25 -13.51
C ILE A 193 -4.65 -22.11 -12.24
N ALA A 194 -5.43 -23.18 -12.28
CA ALA A 194 -5.59 -24.09 -11.14
C ALA A 194 -4.27 -24.76 -10.70
N LYS A 195 -3.32 -24.95 -11.62
CA LYS A 195 -2.00 -25.51 -11.31
C LYS A 195 -1.17 -24.56 -10.44
N LEU A 196 -1.16 -23.27 -10.76
CA LEU A 196 -0.34 -22.26 -10.06
C LEU A 196 -1.03 -21.64 -8.84
N GLU A 197 -2.33 -21.38 -8.93
CA GLU A 197 -3.11 -20.76 -7.86
C GLU A 197 -3.13 -21.60 -6.58
N GLY A 198 -3.07 -20.93 -5.42
CA GLY A 198 -3.16 -21.56 -4.11
C GLY A 198 -1.99 -21.25 -3.17
N VAL A 199 -1.85 -22.09 -2.14
CA VAL A 199 -0.89 -21.91 -1.06
C VAL A 199 0.33 -22.80 -1.26
N TRP A 200 1.51 -22.22 -1.15
CA TRP A 200 2.80 -22.88 -1.38
C TRP A 200 3.72 -22.70 -0.18
N MET A 201 4.39 -23.78 0.21
CA MET A 201 5.55 -23.71 1.10
C MET A 201 6.79 -23.50 0.23
N VAL A 202 7.60 -22.51 0.57
CA VAL A 202 8.82 -22.19 -0.17
C VAL A 202 10.02 -22.34 0.75
N TYR A 203 10.94 -23.19 0.34
CA TYR A 203 12.24 -23.39 0.97
C TYR A 203 13.27 -22.60 0.20
N ILE A 204 14.03 -21.80 0.93
CA ILE A 204 15.05 -20.93 0.38
C ILE A 204 16.32 -21.21 1.17
N GLY A 205 17.40 -21.59 0.49
CA GLY A 205 18.73 -21.51 1.10
C GLY A 205 18.87 -20.08 1.61
N SER A 206 19.21 -19.91 2.90
CA SER A 206 19.02 -18.63 3.59
C SER A 206 19.55 -17.51 2.71
N PRO A 207 18.70 -16.54 2.31
CA PRO A 207 19.03 -15.53 1.29
C PRO A 207 19.98 -14.48 1.86
N GLN A 208 20.96 -14.90 2.64
CA GLN A 208 21.76 -14.07 3.50
C GLN A 208 23.12 -14.71 3.75
N ALA A 209 23.77 -15.26 2.72
CA ALA A 209 25.21 -15.41 2.83
C ALA A 209 25.77 -13.99 3.06
N ARG A 210 25.98 -13.66 4.33
CA ARG A 210 26.32 -12.34 4.83
C ARG A 210 27.77 -12.39 5.20
N LYS A 211 28.50 -11.36 4.80
CA LYS A 211 29.88 -11.16 5.28
C LYS A 211 29.88 -10.93 6.79
N SER A 212 28.82 -10.32 7.32
CA SER A 212 28.66 -10.08 8.76
C SER A 212 28.27 -11.30 9.60
N ASP A 213 27.77 -12.39 8.99
CA ASP A 213 27.38 -13.62 9.68
C ASP A 213 27.81 -14.85 8.87
N SER A 214 29.01 -15.36 9.18
CA SER A 214 29.62 -16.47 8.47
C SER A 214 28.86 -17.78 8.61
N ASN A 215 27.94 -17.92 9.57
CA ASN A 215 27.15 -19.16 9.73
C ASN A 215 25.84 -19.12 8.95
N ARG A 216 25.52 -18.00 8.31
CA ARG A 216 24.21 -17.76 7.72
C ARG A 216 23.98 -18.55 6.43
N PHE A 217 25.04 -18.89 5.70
CA PHE A 217 24.96 -19.71 4.49
C PHE A 217 24.69 -21.20 4.78
N HIS A 218 24.90 -21.66 6.03
CA HIS A 218 24.54 -23.00 6.50
C HIS A 218 23.07 -23.14 6.93
N LYS A 219 22.24 -22.13 6.67
CA LYS A 219 20.84 -22.08 7.11
C LYS A 219 19.90 -22.05 5.91
N PHE A 220 18.65 -22.39 6.15
CA PHE A 220 17.54 -22.19 5.22
C PHE A 220 16.38 -21.52 5.95
N VAL A 221 15.43 -20.98 5.18
CA VAL A 221 14.21 -20.38 5.70
C VAL A 221 13.00 -20.94 4.97
N ARG A 222 11.93 -21.14 5.73
CA ARG A 222 10.60 -21.47 5.20
C ARG A 222 9.77 -20.21 5.05
N ASN A 223 9.08 -20.11 3.93
CA ASN A 223 8.13 -19.05 3.63
C ASN A 223 6.81 -19.68 3.20
N ILE A 224 5.72 -18.96 3.44
CA ILE A 224 4.40 -19.32 2.92
C ILE A 224 4.02 -18.32 1.84
N VAL A 225 3.63 -18.78 0.67
CA VAL A 225 3.17 -17.95 -0.43
C VAL A 225 1.71 -18.26 -0.73
N ASN A 226 0.87 -17.22 -0.78
CA ASN A 226 -0.50 -17.32 -1.25
C ASN A 226 -0.60 -16.67 -2.62
N VAL A 227 -0.91 -17.45 -3.64
CA VAL A 227 -1.01 -17.02 -5.04
C VAL A 227 -2.48 -16.98 -5.46
N LYS A 228 -2.93 -15.87 -6.03
CA LYS A 228 -4.30 -15.69 -6.52
C LYS A 228 -4.30 -15.15 -7.95
N TYR A 229 -5.14 -15.71 -8.80
CA TYR A 229 -5.32 -15.24 -10.16
C TYR A 229 -6.13 -13.94 -10.21
N LYS A 230 -5.70 -13.01 -11.07
CA LYS A 230 -6.37 -11.73 -11.31
C LYS A 230 -6.02 -11.22 -12.71
N ASP A 231 -7.03 -11.02 -13.55
CA ASP A 231 -6.94 -10.27 -14.82
C ASP A 231 -5.78 -10.68 -15.75
N GLY A 232 -5.49 -11.98 -15.89
CA GLY A 232 -4.44 -12.51 -16.78
C GLY A 232 -3.08 -12.75 -16.12
N TYR A 233 -2.91 -12.36 -14.85
CA TYR A 233 -1.70 -12.61 -14.06
C TYR A 233 -2.07 -13.10 -12.66
N PHE A 234 -1.08 -13.33 -11.81
CA PHE A 234 -1.28 -13.78 -10.44
C PHE A 234 -0.68 -12.76 -9.49
N LEU A 235 -1.41 -12.41 -8.45
CA LEU A 235 -0.87 -11.66 -7.32
C LEU A 235 -0.49 -12.64 -6.22
N PHE A 236 0.55 -12.31 -5.45
CA PHE A 236 0.86 -13.10 -4.28
C PHE A 236 1.35 -12.27 -3.09
N ASN A 237 1.13 -12.84 -1.91
CA ASN A 237 1.79 -12.44 -0.68
C ASN A 237 2.69 -13.59 -0.23
N ARG A 238 3.93 -13.28 0.14
CA ARG A 238 4.89 -14.21 0.73
C ARG A 238 5.15 -13.78 2.17
N TYR A 239 4.83 -14.65 3.10
CA TYR A 239 5.14 -14.48 4.52
C TYR A 239 6.48 -15.11 4.80
N GLY A 240 7.41 -14.31 5.31
CA GLY A 240 8.78 -14.72 5.63
C GLY A 240 9.09 -14.63 7.12
N ALA A 241 10.16 -15.30 7.55
CA ALA A 241 10.56 -15.30 8.96
C ALA A 241 10.92 -13.91 9.52
N GLY A 242 11.45 -13.02 8.67
CA GLY A 242 11.85 -11.67 9.06
C GLY A 242 11.01 -10.57 8.41
N PHE A 243 10.81 -10.66 7.10
CA PHE A 243 10.06 -9.69 6.31
C PHE A 243 9.18 -10.41 5.30
N ASP A 244 8.09 -9.75 4.92
CA ASP A 244 7.16 -10.26 3.93
C ASP A 244 7.48 -9.69 2.55
N HIS A 245 7.13 -10.43 1.51
CA HIS A 245 7.13 -9.92 0.15
C HIS A 245 5.71 -9.85 -0.41
N TYR A 246 5.53 -8.97 -1.37
CA TYR A 246 4.39 -8.95 -2.26
C TYR A 246 4.88 -8.92 -3.71
N GLY A 247 4.01 -9.27 -4.65
CA GLY A 247 4.40 -9.26 -6.03
C GLY A 247 3.38 -9.90 -6.96
N TYR A 248 3.86 -10.21 -8.16
CA TYR A 248 3.06 -10.89 -9.16
C TYR A 248 3.82 -12.00 -9.86
N MET A 249 3.06 -12.96 -10.39
CA MET A 249 3.55 -14.01 -11.27
C MET A 249 2.79 -13.93 -12.59
N GLN A 250 3.45 -14.22 -13.70
CA GLN A 250 2.79 -14.38 -14.99
C GLN A 250 3.38 -15.57 -15.74
N TYR A 251 2.53 -16.25 -16.51
CA TYR A 251 3.03 -17.23 -17.48
C TYR A 251 3.71 -16.49 -18.62
N GLU A 252 4.91 -16.93 -18.98
CA GLU A 252 5.65 -16.47 -20.16
C GLU A 252 5.42 -17.40 -21.36
N SER A 253 5.19 -18.68 -21.07
CA SER A 253 4.86 -19.74 -22.01
C SER A 253 4.21 -20.90 -21.24
N PRO A 254 3.73 -21.98 -21.90
CA PRO A 254 3.26 -23.17 -21.18
C PRO A 254 4.29 -23.63 -20.16
N ASP A 255 3.83 -23.85 -18.91
CA ASP A 255 4.63 -24.26 -17.76
C ASP A 255 5.78 -23.34 -17.32
N VAL A 256 6.01 -22.19 -17.94
CA VAL A 256 7.10 -21.25 -17.55
C VAL A 256 6.50 -19.98 -16.97
N ILE A 257 6.95 -19.62 -15.77
CA ILE A 257 6.39 -18.51 -14.98
C ILE A 257 7.51 -17.59 -14.53
N SER A 258 7.34 -16.29 -14.81
CA SER A 258 8.15 -15.27 -14.18
C SER A 258 7.51 -14.84 -12.86
N ILE A 259 8.34 -14.63 -11.84
CA ILE A 259 7.93 -14.22 -10.51
C ILE A 259 8.68 -12.94 -10.18
N ARG A 260 7.93 -11.85 -9.98
CA ARG A 260 8.48 -10.57 -9.54
C ARG A 260 8.02 -10.30 -8.12
N SER A 261 8.97 -10.11 -7.22
CA SER A 261 8.68 -9.89 -5.80
C SER A 261 9.45 -8.68 -5.26
N TYR A 262 8.87 -8.07 -4.24
CA TYR A 262 9.39 -6.89 -3.57
C TYR A 262 9.18 -7.06 -2.08
N VAL A 263 10.11 -6.57 -1.26
CA VAL A 263 9.91 -6.52 0.18
C VAL A 263 8.79 -5.54 0.48
N LYS A 264 7.90 -5.92 1.40
CA LYS A 264 6.76 -5.12 1.81
C LYS A 264 7.24 -4.01 2.77
N GLY A 265 7.45 -2.82 2.22
CA GLY A 265 7.79 -1.62 2.98
C GLY A 265 6.57 -0.82 3.46
N SER A 266 6.82 0.29 4.15
CA SER A 266 5.81 1.24 4.65
C SER A 266 5.35 2.29 3.63
N GLU A 267 6.00 2.34 2.47
CA GLU A 267 5.73 3.30 1.38
C GLU A 267 5.51 2.54 0.06
N ASN A 268 4.89 3.16 -0.95
CA ASN A 268 4.78 2.60 -2.31
C ASN A 268 6.14 2.50 -3.06
N LYS A 269 7.25 2.35 -2.32
CA LYS A 269 8.59 2.16 -2.85
C LYS A 269 8.87 0.68 -3.05
N ILE A 270 9.54 0.39 -4.17
CA ILE A 270 10.06 -0.94 -4.44
C ILE A 270 11.33 -1.14 -3.61
N GLU A 271 11.27 -2.07 -2.66
CA GLU A 271 12.41 -2.47 -1.85
C GLU A 271 12.87 -3.87 -2.21
N ALA A 272 14.19 -4.04 -2.32
CA ALA A 272 14.86 -5.31 -2.63
C ALA A 272 14.15 -6.10 -3.76
N PRO A 273 14.07 -5.52 -4.97
CA PRO A 273 13.40 -6.15 -6.10
C PRO A 273 14.04 -7.47 -6.42
N ARG A 274 13.19 -8.44 -6.73
CA ARG A 274 13.60 -9.80 -6.98
C ARG A 274 12.88 -10.37 -8.19
N LEU A 275 13.65 -11.07 -9.00
CA LEU A 275 13.20 -11.70 -10.23
C LEU A 275 13.51 -13.19 -10.17
N SER A 276 12.51 -14.01 -10.45
CA SER A 276 12.66 -15.46 -10.40
C SER A 276 11.98 -16.11 -11.60
N LEU A 277 12.52 -17.25 -12.03
CA LEU A 277 11.96 -18.05 -13.10
C LEU A 277 11.62 -19.45 -12.58
N MET A 278 10.36 -19.83 -12.77
CA MET A 278 9.80 -21.10 -12.35
C MET A 278 9.40 -21.92 -13.58
N ARG A 279 9.61 -23.23 -13.51
CA ARG A 279 9.08 -24.18 -14.49
C ARG A 279 8.23 -25.24 -13.80
N LEU A 280 6.94 -25.30 -14.11
CA LEU A 280 5.98 -26.24 -13.53
C LEU A 280 6.01 -27.63 -14.16
N SER A 281 6.67 -27.79 -15.31
CA SER A 281 6.93 -29.11 -15.92
C SER A 281 8.14 -29.75 -15.23
N GLY A 282 7.99 -30.97 -14.68
CA GLY A 282 9.07 -31.69 -14.03
C GLY A 282 8.63 -32.42 -12.76
N ASN A 283 9.45 -32.30 -11.71
CA ASN A 283 9.29 -32.97 -10.42
C ASN A 283 7.99 -32.50 -9.73
N LYS A 284 6.94 -33.32 -9.77
CA LYS A 284 5.54 -32.88 -9.61
C LYS A 284 5.22 -32.25 -8.25
N ASP A 285 5.96 -32.62 -7.23
CA ASP A 285 5.73 -32.26 -5.83
C ASP A 285 6.77 -31.27 -5.27
N LYS A 286 7.88 -31.06 -5.99
CA LYS A 286 8.95 -30.11 -5.62
C LYS A 286 9.38 -29.30 -6.84
N ILE A 287 8.84 -28.10 -6.96
CA ILE A 287 9.12 -27.20 -8.08
C ILE A 287 10.35 -26.34 -7.76
N MET A 288 11.37 -26.44 -8.59
CA MET A 288 12.59 -25.64 -8.45
C MET A 288 12.43 -24.28 -9.14
N VAL A 289 12.94 -23.24 -8.48
CA VAL A 289 12.93 -21.86 -8.98
C VAL A 289 14.32 -21.27 -8.81
N ILE A 290 14.80 -20.58 -9.83
CA ILE A 290 16.05 -19.80 -9.77
C ILE A 290 15.69 -18.33 -9.65
N SER A 291 16.36 -17.63 -8.74
CA SER A 291 16.05 -16.24 -8.42
C SER A 291 17.30 -15.38 -8.32
N ALA A 292 17.23 -14.16 -8.85
CA ALA A 292 18.12 -13.07 -8.47
C ALA A 292 17.48 -12.31 -7.30
N SER A 293 18.15 -12.33 -6.15
CA SER A 293 17.68 -11.80 -4.87
C SER A 293 18.78 -10.99 -4.21
N TRP A 294 18.54 -10.49 -3.00
CA TRP A 294 19.50 -9.79 -2.16
C TRP A 294 19.99 -10.68 -1.02
N ASN A 295 21.22 -10.48 -0.57
CA ASN A 295 21.77 -11.12 0.65
C ASN A 295 21.30 -10.43 1.95
N PHE A 296 20.66 -9.27 1.86
CA PHE A 296 20.17 -8.48 2.98
C PHE A 296 21.22 -8.26 4.08
N ASP A 297 22.49 -8.07 3.72
CA ASP A 297 23.54 -7.68 4.67
C ASP A 297 23.41 -6.18 5.01
N ALA A 298 24.18 -5.72 5.99
CA ALA A 298 24.16 -4.32 6.44
C ALA A 298 25.00 -3.42 5.52
N GLY A 299 24.47 -2.24 5.21
CA GLY A 299 25.19 -1.16 4.53
C GLY A 299 25.75 -1.58 3.18
N ALA A 300 27.04 -1.31 2.97
CA ALA A 300 27.74 -1.58 1.70
C ALA A 300 27.90 -3.07 1.38
N ASN A 301 27.63 -3.97 2.34
CA ASN A 301 27.69 -5.42 2.10
C ASN A 301 26.41 -6.00 1.51
N ASN A 302 25.32 -5.20 1.46
CA ASN A 302 24.09 -5.63 0.81
C ASN A 302 24.31 -5.76 -0.70
N ASP A 303 24.23 -6.98 -1.22
CA ASP A 303 24.52 -7.28 -2.60
C ASP A 303 23.53 -8.28 -3.19
N ILE A 304 23.47 -8.31 -4.52
CA ILE A 304 22.67 -9.22 -5.31
C ILE A 304 23.32 -10.60 -5.30
N ILE A 305 22.50 -11.63 -5.13
CA ILE A 305 22.88 -13.05 -5.17
C ILE A 305 21.89 -13.83 -6.04
N GLY A 306 22.38 -14.88 -6.68
CA GLY A 306 21.56 -15.95 -7.24
C GLY A 306 21.20 -16.95 -6.15
N ILE A 307 19.95 -17.39 -6.11
CA ILE A 307 19.50 -18.43 -5.17
C ILE A 307 18.58 -19.43 -5.87
N ARG A 308 18.69 -20.69 -5.46
CA ARG A 308 17.70 -21.73 -5.77
C ARG A 308 16.67 -21.82 -4.65
N GLU A 309 15.42 -21.95 -5.04
CA GLU A 309 14.30 -22.20 -4.15
C GLU A 309 13.54 -23.45 -4.55
N VAL A 310 12.84 -24.02 -3.59
CA VAL A 310 11.96 -25.17 -3.79
C VAL A 310 10.56 -24.84 -3.29
N TYR A 311 9.57 -24.95 -4.18
CA TYR A 311 8.16 -24.69 -3.94
C TYR A 311 7.42 -26.02 -3.83
N ILE A 312 6.65 -26.17 -2.76
CA ILE A 312 5.83 -27.35 -2.49
C ILE A 312 4.40 -26.88 -2.28
N LYS A 313 3.49 -27.25 -3.19
CA LYS A 313 2.08 -26.86 -3.09
C LYS A 313 1.46 -27.50 -1.86
N GLN A 314 0.80 -26.69 -1.02
CA GLN A 314 0.10 -27.14 0.17
C GLN A 314 -1.38 -27.36 -0.11
N GLY A 315 -1.99 -26.52 -0.95
CA GLY A 315 -3.40 -26.63 -1.35
C GLY A 315 -3.78 -25.55 -2.37
N ASN A 316 -5.01 -25.62 -2.86
CA ASN A 316 -5.52 -24.70 -3.90
C ASN A 316 -6.20 -23.45 -3.33
N ASP A 317 -6.71 -23.54 -2.09
CA ASP A 317 -7.54 -22.48 -1.49
C ASP A 317 -7.24 -22.29 -0.01
N GLY A 318 -7.75 -21.19 0.54
CA GLY A 318 -7.79 -20.90 1.97
C GLY A 318 -7.36 -19.49 2.32
N GLU A 319 -7.65 -19.11 3.56
CA GLU A 319 -7.31 -17.81 4.11
C GLU A 319 -5.99 -17.92 4.89
N ILE A 320 -5.08 -16.99 4.66
CA ILE A 320 -3.83 -16.91 5.42
C ILE A 320 -3.92 -15.74 6.39
N LYS A 321 -3.67 -16.01 7.67
CA LYS A 321 -3.61 -15.01 8.74
C LYS A 321 -2.28 -15.11 9.46
N GLU A 322 -1.65 -13.96 9.66
CA GLU A 322 -0.49 -13.88 10.53
C GLU A 322 -0.95 -13.81 11.98
N VAL A 323 -0.37 -14.67 12.82
CA VAL A 323 -0.59 -14.65 14.27
C VAL A 323 0.48 -13.75 14.89
N ILE A 324 0.04 -12.64 15.47
CA ILE A 324 0.91 -11.61 16.04
C ILE A 324 0.76 -11.55 17.55
N ASN A 325 1.86 -11.19 18.24
CA ASN A 325 1.89 -10.85 19.66
C ASN A 325 1.33 -11.94 20.61
N THR A 326 1.57 -13.21 20.32
CA THR A 326 1.24 -14.31 21.25
C THR A 326 2.47 -14.78 22.02
N MET A 327 2.27 -15.38 23.19
CA MET A 327 3.36 -16.02 23.96
C MET A 327 4.12 -17.05 23.12
N GLU A 328 3.43 -17.74 22.20
CA GLU A 328 4.02 -18.73 21.33
C GLU A 328 5.00 -18.11 20.32
N ASN A 329 4.66 -16.95 19.73
CA ASN A 329 5.57 -16.19 18.86
C ASN A 329 6.88 -15.85 19.58
N HIS A 330 6.76 -15.37 20.83
CA HIS A 330 7.91 -15.01 21.67
C HIS A 330 8.73 -16.24 22.08
N ALA A 331 8.08 -17.35 22.42
CA ALA A 331 8.76 -18.58 22.83
C ALA A 331 9.53 -19.23 21.67
N CYS A 332 8.97 -19.25 20.45
CA CYS A 332 9.60 -19.89 19.30
C CYS A 332 10.63 -19.02 18.57
N ASN A 333 10.69 -17.71 18.87
CA ASN A 333 11.42 -16.69 18.09
C ASN A 333 11.12 -16.82 16.58
N CYS A 334 9.84 -16.92 16.23
CA CYS A 334 9.40 -17.22 14.88
C CYS A 334 8.13 -16.46 14.51
N LYS A 335 7.96 -16.23 13.20
CA LYS A 335 6.67 -15.76 12.66
C LYS A 335 5.74 -16.96 12.52
N ILE A 336 4.53 -16.86 13.06
CA ILE A 336 3.51 -17.91 12.99
C ILE A 336 2.44 -17.46 11.99
N VAL A 337 2.15 -18.32 11.03
CA VAL A 337 1.14 -18.08 9.99
C VAL A 337 0.13 -19.21 10.01
N GLN A 338 -1.14 -18.86 10.16
CA GLN A 338 -2.26 -19.79 10.10
C GLN A 338 -2.85 -19.84 8.70
N TRP A 339 -3.04 -21.05 8.19
CA TRP A 339 -3.77 -21.31 6.97
C TRP A 339 -5.07 -22.02 7.32
N LYS A 340 -6.18 -21.33 7.08
CA LYS A 340 -7.53 -21.80 7.33
C LYS A 340 -8.17 -22.27 6.03
N THR A 341 -8.68 -23.49 6.05
CA THR A 341 -9.45 -24.11 4.98
C THR A 341 -10.75 -24.66 5.54
N ASP A 342 -11.67 -25.08 4.67
CA ASP A 342 -12.91 -25.74 5.09
C ASP A 342 -12.65 -27.07 5.82
N LYS A 343 -11.46 -27.67 5.60
CA LYS A 343 -11.03 -28.95 6.21
C LYS A 343 -10.36 -28.77 7.57
N GLY A 344 -10.14 -27.53 8.00
CA GLY A 344 -9.46 -27.20 9.25
C GLY A 344 -8.37 -26.16 9.10
N GLU A 345 -7.63 -25.99 10.18
CA GLU A 345 -6.61 -24.95 10.33
C GLU A 345 -5.24 -25.58 10.54
N LYS A 346 -4.23 -25.01 9.87
CA LYS A 346 -2.83 -25.45 9.96
C LYS A 346 -1.93 -24.25 10.26
N ALA A 347 -1.14 -24.34 11.32
CA ALA A 347 -0.13 -23.35 11.65
C ALA A 347 1.22 -23.68 11.00
N PHE A 348 1.92 -22.65 10.55
CA PHE A 348 3.27 -22.72 10.01
C PHE A 348 4.20 -21.82 10.80
N TYR A 349 5.33 -22.39 11.23
CA TYR A 349 6.35 -21.71 12.02
C TYR A 349 7.53 -21.33 11.11
N LEU A 350 7.65 -20.04 10.82
CA LEU A 350 8.60 -19.48 9.88
C LEU A 350 9.79 -18.90 10.65
N ARG A 351 10.94 -19.57 10.52
CA ARG A 351 12.21 -19.17 11.13
C ARG A 351 13.39 -19.67 10.30
N ASN A 352 14.57 -19.16 10.63
CA ASN A 352 15.83 -19.66 10.06
C ASN A 352 16.23 -20.94 10.80
N GLU A 353 16.55 -21.98 10.06
CA GLU A 353 16.96 -23.28 10.59
C GLU A 353 18.24 -23.74 9.89
N PHE A 354 19.05 -24.56 10.55
CA PHE A 354 20.26 -25.11 9.92
C PHE A 354 19.91 -26.17 8.87
N LEU A 355 20.67 -26.24 7.79
CA LEU A 355 20.44 -27.16 6.67
C LEU A 355 20.43 -28.64 7.10
N ASP A 356 21.20 -28.99 8.14
CA ASP A 356 21.25 -30.33 8.72
C ASP A 356 19.92 -30.77 9.38
N THR A 357 19.06 -29.82 9.77
CA THR A 357 17.75 -30.11 10.37
C THR A 357 16.68 -30.54 9.35
N ILE A 358 16.96 -30.44 8.04
CA ILE A 358 16.07 -30.90 6.98
C ILE A 358 15.99 -32.44 7.03
N LYS A 359 14.82 -32.97 7.40
CA LYS A 359 14.55 -34.42 7.47
C LYS A 359 14.28 -35.06 6.10
N ASP A 360 13.77 -34.29 5.13
CA ASP A 360 13.52 -34.79 3.78
C ASP A 360 14.83 -34.78 2.97
N GLU A 361 15.40 -35.97 2.77
CA GLU A 361 16.65 -36.15 2.01
C GLU A 361 16.57 -35.66 0.57
N ALA A 362 15.40 -35.74 -0.07
CA ALA A 362 15.23 -35.20 -1.42
C ALA A 362 15.26 -33.67 -1.40
N LEU A 363 14.66 -33.03 -0.39
CA LEU A 363 14.72 -31.58 -0.22
C LEU A 363 16.14 -31.10 0.12
N LYS A 364 16.84 -31.83 1.00
CA LYS A 364 18.22 -31.52 1.42
C LYS A 364 19.21 -31.52 0.25
N LYS A 365 19.00 -32.36 -0.77
CA LYS A 365 19.79 -32.36 -2.01
C LYS A 365 19.50 -31.16 -2.93
N LEU A 366 18.34 -30.53 -2.77
CA LEU A 366 17.92 -29.40 -3.61
C LEU A 366 18.29 -28.06 -2.99
N ILE A 367 18.27 -27.96 -1.66
CA ILE A 367 18.62 -26.78 -0.87
C ILE A 367 19.85 -27.11 -0.03
N ASP A 368 21.01 -26.64 -0.49
CA ASP A 368 22.30 -26.78 0.17
C ASP A 368 23.12 -25.49 0.02
N GLU A 369 24.38 -25.49 0.45
CA GLU A 369 25.27 -24.33 0.31
C GLU A 369 25.54 -23.96 -1.17
N ASN A 370 25.45 -24.95 -2.08
CA ASN A 370 25.59 -24.75 -3.53
C ASN A 370 24.33 -24.12 -4.16
N SER A 371 23.25 -23.94 -3.39
CA SER A 371 22.06 -23.24 -3.84
C SER A 371 22.25 -21.72 -3.92
N ILE A 372 23.38 -21.20 -3.43
CA ILE A 372 23.70 -19.76 -3.39
C ILE A 372 24.82 -19.47 -4.40
N LEU A 373 24.61 -18.46 -5.24
CA LEU A 373 25.55 -17.94 -6.21
C LEU A 373 25.83 -16.47 -5.90
N LEU A 374 27.07 -16.13 -5.55
CA LEU A 374 27.45 -14.74 -5.31
C LEU A 374 27.62 -14.01 -6.65
N ARG A 375 27.20 -12.73 -6.72
CA ARG A 375 27.46 -11.88 -7.91
C ARG A 375 28.96 -11.74 -8.15
N TYR A 376 29.72 -11.52 -7.08
CA TYR A 376 31.17 -11.56 -7.08
C TYR A 376 31.63 -12.68 -6.14
N PRO A 377 32.24 -13.75 -6.66
CA PRO A 377 32.78 -14.81 -5.82
C PRO A 377 33.79 -14.25 -4.81
N ASP A 378 33.68 -14.66 -3.55
CA ASP A 378 34.65 -14.33 -2.51
C ASP A 378 34.93 -15.56 -1.64
N SER A 379 35.96 -15.47 -0.79
CA SER A 379 36.39 -16.55 0.09
C SER A 379 35.78 -16.48 1.50
N VAL A 380 34.92 -15.51 1.77
CA VAL A 380 34.46 -15.17 3.13
C VAL A 380 32.99 -15.53 3.33
N THR A 381 32.18 -15.29 2.31
CA THR A 381 30.72 -15.39 2.33
C THR A 381 30.24 -16.82 2.13
N VAL A 382 30.93 -17.58 1.28
CA VAL A 382 30.75 -19.02 1.13
C VAL A 382 32.14 -19.63 1.23
N LEU A 383 32.40 -20.36 2.32
CA LEU A 383 33.69 -21.01 2.49
C LEU A 383 33.83 -22.07 1.40
N LYS A 384 34.89 -21.95 0.57
CA LYS A 384 35.30 -23.06 -0.29
C LYS A 384 35.62 -24.24 0.62
N ARG A 385 34.94 -25.36 0.39
CA ARG A 385 35.28 -26.63 1.04
C ARG A 385 36.67 -27.10 0.64
#